data_AF-A0A951RW97-F1
#
_entry.id   AF-A0A951RW97-F1
#
_cell.length_a   1.000
_cell.length_b   1.000
_cell.length_c   1.000
_cell.angle_alpha   90.00
_cell.angle_beta   90.00
_cell.angle_gamma   90.00
#
_symmetry.space_group_name_H-M   'P 1'
#
loop_
_entity.id
_entity.type
_entity.pdbx_description
1 polymer ?
#
loop_
_entity_poly.entity_id
_entity_poly.type
_entity_poly.pdbx_seq_one_letter_code
_entity_poly.pdbx_strand_id
1 'polypeptide(L)'
;MHKKLLFIVFILCSIYCLAQPCDPRELAVRPGKWNNPGTGYTSEIPAATVQKEKALLTQLQSRFKKLYNPVGLAVSQGYAIGLPKGATYGSVNAKNWPALPYHYGAHFLKYWCDPNGKELVKGEGETSTLLNIFVNDMGPIMSIEPYELYDKEDINKPSWAALNAQPEKLADGYYRFDLLPYGRSSFYPNESYEAWLITYDDKLPYMPVSRKEYLLWLQKKLKEKVKQNEVEKEYNSPYLNNIARYLSENNEETLSQPAYVDFHEKNAIFTGFLKENEGILLVKLNLDYYNRKLSQSAPQFFVVETRCRRLEMEVLRNAITDARKAMDIDMLKAMLGKEVGAVPPAK
;
A
#
# COMPACT_ATOMS: atom_id res chain seq x y z
N MET A 1 -39.12 32.53 53.09
CA MET A 1 -37.81 31.84 53.12
C MET A 1 -37.75 30.52 52.31
N HIS A 2 -38.87 29.83 52.03
CA HIS A 2 -38.83 28.53 51.33
C HIS A 2 -38.45 28.57 49.84
N LYS A 3 -38.71 29.67 49.12
CA LYS A 3 -38.33 29.78 47.69
C LYS A 3 -36.82 29.93 47.44
N LYS A 4 -36.07 30.48 48.40
CA LYS A 4 -34.59 30.61 48.29
C LYS A 4 -33.87 29.30 48.61
N LEU A 5 -34.47 28.43 49.44
CA LEU A 5 -33.91 27.12 49.78
C LEU A 5 -34.02 26.13 48.59
N LEU A 6 -35.11 26.17 47.84
CA LEU A 6 -35.31 25.32 46.66
C LEU A 6 -34.31 25.61 45.53
N PHE A 7 -33.92 26.88 45.37
CA PHE A 7 -32.95 27.30 44.34
C PHE A 7 -31.52 26.83 44.66
N ILE A 8 -31.15 26.79 45.94
CA ILE A 8 -29.84 26.27 46.39
C ILE A 8 -29.75 24.74 46.23
N VAL A 9 -30.85 24.01 46.46
CA VAL A 9 -30.91 22.56 46.22
C VAL A 9 -30.79 22.25 44.72
N PHE A 10 -31.40 23.04 43.84
CA PHE A 10 -31.27 22.87 42.39
C PHE A 10 -29.85 23.15 41.88
N ILE A 11 -29.13 24.11 42.47
CA ILE A 11 -27.74 24.41 42.09
C ILE A 11 -26.77 23.33 42.62
N LEU A 12 -27.02 22.76 43.81
CA LEU A 12 -26.17 21.71 44.38
C LEU A 12 -26.36 20.34 43.71
N CYS A 13 -27.55 20.04 43.18
CA CYS A 13 -27.77 18.82 42.38
C CYS A 13 -27.06 18.85 41.01
N SER A 14 -26.72 20.03 40.48
CA SER A 14 -25.97 20.18 39.23
C SER A 14 -24.48 19.80 39.33
N ILE A 15 -23.95 19.64 40.55
CA ILE A 15 -22.51 19.45 40.79
C ILE A 15 -22.11 17.97 40.81
N TYR A 16 -23.08 17.05 40.84
CA TYR A 16 -22.83 15.61 40.74
C TYR A 16 -23.30 15.04 39.40
N CYS A 17 -22.85 15.65 38.30
CA CYS A 17 -22.74 14.89 37.06
C CYS A 17 -21.50 13.98 37.21
N LEU A 18 -21.64 12.87 37.95
CA LEU A 18 -20.65 11.81 37.94
C LEU A 18 -20.49 11.40 36.47
N ALA A 19 -19.28 11.58 35.93
CA ALA A 19 -18.96 11.06 34.61
C ALA A 19 -19.37 9.58 34.60
N GLN A 20 -20.23 9.18 33.67
CA GLN A 20 -20.68 7.80 33.58
C GLN A 20 -19.45 6.89 33.50
N PRO A 21 -19.37 5.82 34.32
CA PRO A 21 -18.25 4.90 34.24
C PRO A 21 -18.23 4.31 32.83
N CYS A 22 -17.11 4.51 32.13
CA CYS A 22 -16.94 4.01 30.78
C CYS A 22 -17.10 2.48 30.72
N ASP A 23 -18.07 1.98 29.94
CA ASP A 23 -18.27 0.55 29.67
C ASP A 23 -17.74 0.18 28.27
N PRO A 24 -16.75 -0.73 28.16
CA PRO A 24 -16.27 -1.24 26.87
C PRO A 24 -17.35 -1.83 25.96
N ARG A 25 -18.44 -2.40 26.51
CA ARG A 25 -19.54 -2.97 25.73
C ARG A 25 -20.39 -1.88 25.08
N GLU A 26 -20.70 -0.83 25.83
CA GLU A 26 -21.39 0.36 25.30
C GLU A 26 -20.54 1.06 24.24
N LEU A 27 -19.23 1.19 24.49
CA LEU A 27 -18.31 1.75 23.52
C LEU A 27 -18.29 0.97 22.21
N ALA A 28 -18.37 -0.36 22.24
CA ALA A 28 -18.27 -1.21 21.05
C ALA A 28 -19.43 -1.05 20.05
N VAL A 29 -20.61 -0.63 20.51
CA VAL A 29 -21.82 -0.47 19.67
C VAL A 29 -22.13 0.99 19.35
N ARG A 30 -21.40 1.93 19.93
CA ARG A 30 -21.64 3.36 19.76
C ARG A 30 -21.30 3.81 18.33
N PRO A 31 -22.09 4.72 17.73
CA PRO A 31 -21.69 5.39 16.51
C PRO A 31 -20.29 6.00 16.63
N GLY A 32 -19.45 5.70 15.66
CA GLY A 32 -18.08 6.16 15.60
C GLY A 32 -17.95 7.59 15.12
N LYS A 33 -16.72 8.10 15.14
CA LYS A 33 -16.39 9.48 14.74
C LYS A 33 -15.39 9.50 13.60
N TRP A 34 -15.52 10.51 12.75
CA TRP A 34 -14.51 10.84 11.76
C TRP A 34 -13.61 11.94 12.32
N ASN A 35 -12.31 11.65 12.40
CA ASN A 35 -11.31 12.65 12.74
C ASN A 35 -10.70 13.18 11.45
N ASN A 36 -10.43 14.48 11.41
CA ASN A 36 -9.75 15.09 10.28
C ASN A 36 -8.24 14.83 10.37
N PRO A 37 -7.58 14.52 9.25
CA PRO A 37 -6.14 14.28 9.18
C PRO A 37 -5.29 15.49 9.55
N GLY A 38 -4.02 15.20 9.87
CA GLY A 38 -2.91 16.09 9.52
C GLY A 38 -2.63 16.09 8.01
N THR A 39 -2.11 17.19 7.48
CA THR A 39 -1.70 17.29 6.07
C THR A 39 -0.37 16.57 5.86
N GLY A 40 -0.28 15.71 4.83
CA GLY A 40 0.98 15.10 4.40
C GLY A 40 1.98 16.11 3.82
N TYR A 41 3.19 15.63 3.52
CA TYR A 41 4.33 16.44 3.08
C TYR A 41 4.28 16.70 1.57
N THR A 42 4.07 17.95 1.14
CA THR A 42 3.86 18.32 -0.28
C THR A 42 5.03 19.10 -0.91
N SER A 43 6.24 19.06 -0.33
CA SER A 43 7.33 19.90 -0.84
C SER A 43 7.81 19.42 -2.23
N GLU A 44 8.34 20.36 -3.02
CA GLU A 44 8.96 20.14 -4.34
C GLU A 44 8.06 19.74 -5.52
N ILE A 45 6.79 19.37 -5.30
CA ILE A 45 5.84 19.06 -6.37
C ILE A 45 5.18 20.36 -6.90
N PRO A 46 4.97 20.52 -8.22
CA PRO A 46 4.25 21.67 -8.77
C PRO A 46 2.87 21.85 -8.14
N ALA A 47 2.50 23.07 -7.76
CA ALA A 47 1.25 23.35 -7.06
C ALA A 47 0.00 22.87 -7.82
N ALA A 48 0.01 22.94 -9.15
CA ALA A 48 -1.08 22.43 -9.99
C ALA A 48 -1.26 20.91 -9.88
N THR A 49 -0.16 20.16 -9.80
CA THR A 49 -0.14 18.71 -9.58
C THR A 49 -0.72 18.39 -8.19
N VAL A 50 -0.26 19.09 -7.15
CA VAL A 50 -0.77 18.93 -5.78
C VAL A 50 -2.29 19.20 -5.69
N GLN A 51 -2.78 20.22 -6.39
CA GLN A 51 -4.21 20.55 -6.43
C GLN A 51 -5.04 19.42 -7.06
N LYS A 52 -4.57 18.85 -8.18
CA LYS A 52 -5.24 17.71 -8.82
C LYS A 52 -5.27 16.50 -7.89
N GLU A 53 -4.13 16.10 -7.33
CA GLU A 53 -4.07 14.94 -6.43
C GLU A 53 -4.99 15.13 -5.21
N LYS A 54 -4.97 16.32 -4.59
CA LYS A 54 -5.87 16.66 -3.48
C LYS A 54 -7.34 16.59 -3.88
N ALA A 55 -7.71 17.01 -5.09
CA ALA A 55 -9.08 16.96 -5.57
C ALA A 55 -9.56 15.50 -5.70
N LEU A 56 -8.74 14.62 -6.29
CA LEU A 56 -9.06 13.19 -6.41
C LEU A 56 -9.17 12.55 -5.03
N LEU A 57 -8.20 12.79 -4.15
CA LEU A 57 -8.20 12.25 -2.80
C LEU A 57 -9.42 12.71 -1.98
N THR A 58 -9.86 13.95 -2.16
CA THR A 58 -11.09 14.48 -1.56
C THR A 58 -12.34 13.75 -2.07
N GLN A 59 -12.37 13.41 -3.37
CA GLN A 59 -13.45 12.63 -3.94
C GLN A 59 -13.49 11.20 -3.37
N LEU A 60 -12.32 10.53 -3.26
CA LEU A 60 -12.20 9.23 -2.63
C LEU A 60 -12.68 9.25 -1.18
N GLN A 61 -12.20 10.23 -0.40
CA GLN A 61 -12.61 10.42 1.00
C GLN A 61 -14.12 10.60 1.13
N SER A 62 -14.70 11.50 0.33
CA SER A 62 -16.13 11.79 0.36
C SER A 62 -16.96 10.54 0.05
N ARG A 63 -16.56 9.78 -0.98
CA ARG A 63 -17.26 8.54 -1.34
C ARG A 63 -17.16 7.50 -0.22
N PHE A 64 -15.96 7.27 0.31
CA PHE A 64 -15.75 6.31 1.38
C PHE A 64 -16.57 6.67 2.63
N LYS A 65 -16.58 7.94 3.04
CA LYS A 65 -17.41 8.41 4.17
C LYS A 65 -18.91 8.24 3.96
N LYS A 66 -19.39 8.30 2.71
CA LYS A 66 -20.80 8.08 2.38
C LYS A 66 -21.20 6.60 2.51
N LEU A 67 -20.27 5.69 2.24
CA LEU A 67 -20.50 4.24 2.21
C LEU A 67 -20.13 3.54 3.52
N TYR A 68 -19.24 4.12 4.32
CA TYR A 68 -18.78 3.55 5.59
C TYR A 68 -19.28 4.36 6.79
N ASN A 69 -19.96 3.68 7.72
CA ASN A 69 -20.41 4.26 8.98
C ASN A 69 -19.63 3.60 10.13
N PRO A 70 -18.66 4.30 10.77
CA PRO A 70 -17.86 3.69 11.82
C PRO A 70 -18.73 3.35 13.04
N VAL A 71 -18.42 2.23 13.69
CA VAL A 71 -19.05 1.77 14.94
C VAL A 71 -17.96 1.34 15.92
N GLY A 72 -18.05 1.83 17.16
CA GLY A 72 -17.14 1.52 18.25
C GLY A 72 -15.71 2.05 18.14
N LEU A 73 -15.45 2.95 17.21
CA LEU A 73 -14.14 3.50 16.93
C LEU A 73 -14.20 4.91 16.34
N ALA A 74 -13.06 5.59 16.35
CA ALA A 74 -12.82 6.75 15.53
C ALA A 74 -11.98 6.38 14.29
N VAL A 75 -12.25 7.01 13.15
CA VAL A 75 -11.42 6.89 11.94
C VAL A 75 -10.56 8.14 11.80
N SER A 76 -9.25 7.99 11.92
CA SER A 76 -8.28 9.04 11.58
C SER A 76 -7.86 8.86 10.14
N GLN A 77 -8.33 9.73 9.26
CA GLN A 77 -7.98 9.65 7.84
C GLN A 77 -6.82 10.58 7.49
N GLY A 78 -6.30 10.52 6.26
CA GLY A 78 -5.21 11.37 5.76
C GLY A 78 -4.89 11.22 4.29
N TYR A 79 -4.06 12.14 3.82
CA TYR A 79 -3.52 12.15 2.46
C TYR A 79 -2.00 12.26 2.52
N ALA A 80 -1.33 11.46 1.70
CA ALA A 80 0.05 11.71 1.31
C ALA A 80 0.05 12.08 -0.17
N ILE A 81 0.57 13.27 -0.46
CA ILE A 81 0.79 13.80 -1.80
C ILE A 81 2.28 14.04 -1.88
N GLY A 82 3.01 13.30 -2.70
CA GLY A 82 4.46 13.29 -2.58
C GLY A 82 5.09 12.03 -3.12
N LEU A 83 6.35 12.14 -3.53
CA LEU A 83 7.18 10.96 -3.72
C LEU A 83 7.50 10.35 -2.34
N PRO A 84 7.40 9.03 -2.17
CA PRO A 84 7.74 8.38 -0.92
C PRO A 84 9.23 8.54 -0.55
N LYS A 85 9.51 8.46 0.76
CA LYS A 85 10.83 8.25 1.41
C LYS A 85 12.06 8.88 0.73
N GLY A 86 12.26 10.18 0.93
CA GLY A 86 13.54 10.83 0.59
C GLY A 86 13.79 11.03 -0.90
N ALA A 87 12.87 10.61 -1.78
CA ALA A 87 12.88 10.98 -3.18
C ALA A 87 12.49 12.45 -3.35
N THR A 88 13.29 13.17 -4.12
CA THR A 88 13.06 14.56 -4.46
C THR A 88 12.42 14.65 -5.84
N TYR A 89 11.42 15.51 -6.00
CA TYR A 89 10.87 15.82 -7.33
C TYR A 89 11.95 16.44 -8.22
N GLY A 90 13.02 17.00 -7.62
CA GLY A 90 14.21 17.44 -8.32
C GLY A 90 14.97 16.33 -9.07
N SER A 91 14.81 15.06 -8.68
CA SER A 91 15.50 13.94 -9.34
C SER A 91 14.99 13.70 -10.77
N VAL A 92 15.89 13.37 -11.70
CA VAL A 92 15.55 13.11 -13.12
C VAL A 92 14.52 11.98 -13.24
N ASN A 93 14.65 10.94 -12.40
CA ASN A 93 13.76 9.79 -12.38
C ASN A 93 12.32 10.19 -12.02
N ALA A 94 12.14 11.07 -11.02
CA ALA A 94 10.81 11.52 -10.61
C ALA A 94 10.15 12.43 -11.65
N LYS A 95 10.91 13.35 -12.27
CA LYS A 95 10.37 14.26 -13.30
C LYS A 95 9.86 13.52 -14.53
N ASN A 96 10.55 12.47 -14.93
CA ASN A 96 10.22 11.70 -16.12
C ASN A 96 9.24 10.55 -15.85
N TRP A 97 8.85 10.34 -14.58
CA TRP A 97 7.93 9.28 -14.20
C TRP A 97 6.53 9.58 -14.77
N PRO A 98 5.88 8.63 -15.47
CA PRO A 98 4.62 8.93 -16.18
C PRO A 98 3.42 9.18 -15.26
N ALA A 99 3.46 8.77 -14.00
CA ALA A 99 2.29 8.86 -13.10
C ALA A 99 2.69 8.89 -11.62
N LEU A 100 2.76 10.07 -11.00
CA LEU A 100 3.26 10.22 -9.63
C LEU A 100 2.43 9.43 -8.60
N PRO A 101 3.09 8.80 -7.61
CA PRO A 101 2.42 8.11 -6.52
C PRO A 101 1.82 9.10 -5.51
N TYR A 102 0.64 8.77 -5.00
CA TYR A 102 -0.01 9.47 -3.87
C TYR A 102 -1.09 8.56 -3.26
N HIS A 103 -1.54 8.82 -2.04
CA HIS A 103 -2.53 7.94 -1.40
C HIS A 103 -3.47 8.63 -0.40
N TYR A 104 -4.65 8.00 -0.25
CA TYR A 104 -5.57 8.21 0.86
C TYR A 104 -5.31 7.14 1.93
N GLY A 105 -5.33 7.53 3.20
CA GLY A 105 -5.24 6.60 4.32
C GLY A 105 -6.38 6.79 5.31
N ALA A 106 -6.80 5.69 5.93
CA ALA A 106 -7.79 5.63 7.00
C ALA A 106 -7.31 4.67 8.09
N HIS A 107 -7.03 5.21 9.27
CA HIS A 107 -6.63 4.45 10.46
C HIS A 107 -7.82 4.27 11.41
N PHE A 108 -8.02 3.03 11.86
CA PHE A 108 -9.16 2.66 12.70
C PHE A 108 -8.74 2.60 14.17
N LEU A 109 -9.27 3.52 14.98
CA LEU A 109 -8.87 3.77 16.37
C LEU A 109 -10.01 3.38 17.33
N LYS A 110 -9.92 2.19 17.93
CA LYS A 110 -10.92 1.72 18.90
C LYS A 110 -11.01 2.64 20.13
N TYR A 111 -12.23 2.86 20.63
CA TYR A 111 -12.46 3.46 21.94
C TYR A 111 -12.05 2.51 23.08
N TRP A 112 -11.58 3.07 24.20
CA TRP A 112 -11.30 2.31 25.41
C TRP A 112 -11.51 3.18 26.66
N CYS A 113 -11.60 2.51 27.80
CA CYS A 113 -11.78 3.14 29.10
C CYS A 113 -10.44 3.14 29.83
N ASP A 114 -9.99 4.30 30.28
CA ASP A 114 -8.84 4.38 31.18
C ASP A 114 -9.18 3.81 32.57
N PRO A 115 -8.17 3.57 33.43
CA PRO A 115 -8.41 3.06 34.79
C PRO A 115 -9.31 3.94 35.67
N ASN A 116 -9.47 5.22 35.32
CA ASN A 116 -10.33 6.18 36.02
C ASN A 116 -11.74 6.27 35.40
N GLY A 117 -12.07 5.40 34.44
CA GLY A 117 -13.37 5.39 33.77
C GLY A 117 -13.55 6.49 32.73
N LYS A 118 -12.48 7.19 32.33
CA LYS A 118 -12.52 8.18 31.26
C LYS A 118 -12.41 7.48 29.90
N GLU A 119 -13.28 7.85 28.97
CA GLU A 119 -13.13 7.44 27.58
C GLU A 119 -11.87 8.05 26.97
N LEU A 120 -11.08 7.19 26.36
CA LEU A 120 -9.95 7.57 25.54
C LEU A 120 -10.09 6.94 24.15
N VAL A 121 -9.58 7.65 23.15
CA VAL A 121 -9.20 7.03 21.88
C VAL A 121 -7.77 6.57 22.06
N LYS A 122 -7.49 5.26 21.97
CA LYS A 122 -6.11 4.79 22.16
C LYS A 122 -5.27 5.31 21.00
N GLY A 123 -4.29 6.14 21.32
CA GLY A 123 -3.23 6.56 20.40
C GLY A 123 -1.89 5.91 20.76
N GLU A 124 -1.85 4.63 21.18
CA GLU A 124 -0.54 3.98 21.29
C GLU A 124 0.04 3.77 19.88
N GLY A 125 1.00 4.64 19.52
CA GLY A 125 2.03 4.51 18.49
C GLY A 125 1.71 3.68 17.23
N GLU A 126 1.06 4.29 16.24
CA GLU A 126 0.85 3.73 14.89
C GLU A 126 -0.10 2.52 14.83
N THR A 127 -1.42 2.75 14.94
CA THR A 127 -2.39 1.67 14.74
C THR A 127 -2.26 1.08 13.33
N SER A 128 -1.73 -0.14 13.28
CA SER A 128 -1.53 -0.88 12.04
C SER A 128 -2.82 -1.51 11.51
N THR A 129 -3.99 -1.18 12.08
CA THR A 129 -5.28 -1.44 11.45
C THR A 129 -5.64 -0.25 10.58
N LEU A 130 -5.58 -0.44 9.27
CA LEU A 130 -5.68 0.63 8.30
C LEU A 130 -6.33 0.16 7.00
N LEU A 131 -6.82 1.14 6.25
CA LEU A 131 -7.15 1.03 4.85
C LEU A 131 -6.41 2.16 4.13
N ASN A 132 -5.66 1.81 3.10
CA ASN A 132 -5.00 2.78 2.23
C ASN A 132 -5.48 2.58 0.80
N ILE A 133 -5.71 3.67 0.08
CA ILE A 133 -5.97 3.68 -1.36
C ILE A 133 -4.80 4.40 -2.01
N PHE A 134 -3.88 3.60 -2.52
CA PHE A 134 -2.73 4.05 -3.27
C PHE A 134 -3.10 4.31 -4.72
N VAL A 135 -2.63 5.42 -5.26
CA VAL A 135 -2.81 5.81 -6.65
C VAL A 135 -1.44 5.83 -7.30
N ASN A 136 -1.29 5.12 -8.41
CA ASN A 136 -0.02 4.98 -9.14
C ASN A 136 1.17 4.45 -8.31
N ASP A 137 0.88 3.82 -7.17
CA ASP A 137 1.87 3.29 -6.24
C ASP A 137 1.61 1.80 -6.00
N MET A 138 2.63 0.97 -6.24
CA MET A 138 2.59 -0.47 -6.08
C MET A 138 3.29 -0.94 -4.80
N GLY A 139 3.77 -0.03 -3.95
CA GLY A 139 4.48 -0.33 -2.71
C GLY A 139 3.86 -1.43 -1.83
N PRO A 140 2.52 -1.54 -1.71
CA PRO A 140 1.91 -2.63 -0.93
C PRO A 140 2.12 -4.03 -1.53
N ILE A 141 2.18 -4.14 -2.86
CA ILE A 141 2.26 -5.43 -3.56
C ILE A 141 3.66 -5.77 -4.09
N MET A 142 4.57 -4.80 -4.13
CA MET A 142 5.96 -5.00 -4.52
C MET A 142 6.92 -4.16 -3.67
N SER A 143 8.07 -4.73 -3.36
CA SER A 143 9.10 -4.03 -2.57
C SER A 143 10.02 -3.18 -3.43
N ILE A 144 9.45 -2.35 -4.30
CA ILE A 144 10.21 -1.32 -4.98
C ILE A 144 9.48 0.01 -4.96
N GLU A 145 10.23 1.05 -4.60
CA GLU A 145 9.84 2.43 -4.76
C GLU A 145 9.95 2.80 -6.26
N PRO A 146 8.90 3.31 -6.94
CA PRO A 146 8.88 3.47 -8.40
C PRO A 146 10.04 4.27 -9.02
N TYR A 147 10.70 5.14 -8.25
CA TYR A 147 11.86 5.93 -8.68
C TYR A 147 13.19 5.15 -8.64
N GLU A 148 13.24 4.00 -7.96
CA GLU A 148 14.35 3.03 -7.96
C GLU A 148 14.26 2.05 -9.14
N LEU A 149 13.15 2.08 -9.90
CA LEU A 149 12.91 1.20 -11.04
C LEU A 149 13.61 1.63 -12.33
N TYR A 150 14.34 2.74 -12.34
CA TYR A 150 15.12 3.14 -13.51
C TYR A 150 16.59 3.35 -13.20
N ASP A 151 17.40 2.94 -14.17
CA ASP A 151 18.74 3.49 -14.33
C ASP A 151 18.65 5.03 -14.44
N LYS A 152 19.45 5.75 -13.65
CA LYS A 152 19.49 7.23 -13.65
C LYS A 152 19.85 7.81 -15.03
N GLU A 153 20.42 6.99 -15.90
CA GLU A 153 20.90 7.36 -17.22
C GLU A 153 20.00 6.81 -18.35
N ASP A 154 19.10 5.86 -18.07
CA ASP A 154 18.27 5.19 -19.09
C ASP A 154 16.94 4.67 -18.54
N ILE A 155 15.89 5.48 -18.71
CA ILE A 155 14.50 5.14 -18.35
C ILE A 155 13.94 3.90 -19.09
N ASN A 156 14.63 3.40 -20.12
CA ASN A 156 14.21 2.18 -20.83
C ASN A 156 14.83 0.90 -20.27
N LYS A 157 15.62 0.98 -19.19
CA LYS A 157 16.19 -0.18 -18.48
C LYS A 157 15.51 -0.35 -17.12
N PRO A 158 14.33 -0.98 -17.07
CA PRO A 158 13.65 -1.17 -15.80
C PRO A 158 14.48 -2.09 -14.89
N SER A 159 14.67 -1.66 -13.65
CA SER A 159 15.02 -2.56 -12.55
C SER A 159 13.86 -3.53 -12.31
N TRP A 160 14.09 -4.58 -11.55
CA TRP A 160 13.10 -5.61 -11.28
C TRP A 160 12.79 -5.70 -9.79
N ALA A 161 11.53 -5.98 -9.46
CA ALA A 161 10.98 -6.18 -8.13
C ALA A 161 10.63 -7.65 -7.90
N ALA A 162 10.41 -8.00 -6.64
CA ALA A 162 9.67 -9.20 -6.29
C ALA A 162 8.24 -8.81 -5.93
N LEU A 163 7.26 -9.55 -6.44
CA LEU A 163 5.90 -9.48 -5.90
C LEU A 163 5.87 -10.08 -4.50
N ASN A 164 5.13 -9.42 -3.62
CA ASN A 164 4.98 -9.81 -2.23
C ASN A 164 4.04 -11.03 -2.08
N ALA A 165 3.15 -11.24 -3.05
CA ALA A 165 2.27 -12.40 -3.18
C ALA A 165 1.85 -12.61 -4.64
N GLN A 166 1.33 -13.80 -4.96
CA GLN A 166 0.74 -14.05 -6.27
C GLN A 166 -0.65 -13.41 -6.36
N PRO A 167 -1.00 -12.77 -7.49
CA PRO A 167 -2.33 -12.21 -7.68
C PRO A 167 -3.36 -13.30 -7.98
N GLU A 168 -4.51 -13.24 -7.30
CA GLU A 168 -5.75 -13.91 -7.71
C GLU A 168 -6.56 -12.93 -8.55
N LYS A 169 -6.86 -13.28 -9.81
CA LYS A 169 -7.77 -12.48 -10.64
C LYS A 169 -9.21 -12.71 -10.17
N LEU A 170 -9.85 -11.65 -9.67
CA LEU A 170 -11.24 -11.69 -9.20
C LEU A 170 -12.24 -11.32 -10.31
N ALA A 171 -11.87 -10.35 -11.14
CA ALA A 171 -12.63 -9.90 -12.31
C ALA A 171 -11.68 -9.18 -13.27
N ASP A 172 -12.18 -8.73 -14.42
CA ASP A 172 -11.35 -8.01 -15.38
C ASP A 172 -10.80 -6.72 -14.78
N GLY A 173 -9.47 -6.58 -14.80
CA GLY A 173 -8.75 -5.47 -14.17
C GLY A 173 -8.89 -5.38 -12.65
N TYR A 174 -9.19 -6.48 -11.95
CA TYR A 174 -9.33 -6.51 -10.49
C TYR A 174 -8.69 -7.78 -9.90
N TYR A 175 -7.62 -7.58 -9.12
CA TYR A 175 -6.79 -8.67 -8.59
C TYR A 175 -6.64 -8.55 -7.07
N ARG A 176 -6.67 -9.67 -6.36
CA ARG A 176 -6.39 -9.77 -4.93
C ARG A 176 -5.01 -10.34 -4.67
N PHE A 177 -4.33 -9.79 -3.68
CA PHE A 177 -3.06 -10.26 -3.17
C PHE A 177 -3.26 -10.61 -1.70
N ASP A 178 -3.16 -11.91 -1.40
CA ASP A 178 -3.11 -12.39 -0.02
C ASP A 178 -1.67 -12.23 0.47
N LEU A 179 -1.38 -11.04 0.98
CA LEU A 179 -0.03 -10.64 1.35
C LEU A 179 0.41 -11.42 2.58
N LEU A 180 1.35 -12.33 2.37
CA LEU A 180 2.09 -12.93 3.47
C LEU A 180 3.04 -11.86 4.04
N PRO A 181 3.13 -11.73 5.37
CA PRO A 181 3.96 -10.70 5.98
C PRO A 181 5.43 -10.86 5.56
N TYR A 182 6.04 -9.75 5.15
CA TYR A 182 7.45 -9.66 4.83
C TYR A 182 8.27 -10.07 6.07
N GLY A 183 8.97 -11.20 5.97
CA GLY A 183 9.63 -11.83 7.12
C GLY A 183 8.63 -12.61 7.99
N ARG A 184 8.68 -13.94 7.90
CA ARG A 184 7.84 -14.88 8.68
C ARG A 184 8.01 -14.78 10.21
N SER A 185 8.82 -13.86 10.73
CA SER A 185 9.27 -13.81 12.13
C SER A 185 8.76 -12.62 12.95
N SER A 186 8.06 -11.64 12.36
CA SER A 186 7.77 -10.36 13.03
C SER A 186 6.29 -10.01 13.20
N PHE A 187 5.38 -10.96 12.92
CA PHE A 187 3.93 -10.72 13.01
C PHE A 187 3.27 -11.53 14.13
N TYR A 188 2.26 -10.91 14.75
CA TYR A 188 1.42 -11.57 15.73
C TYR A 188 0.50 -12.58 15.00
N PRO A 189 0.21 -13.76 15.57
CA PRO A 189 -0.59 -14.80 14.92
C PRO A 189 -2.04 -14.39 14.56
N ASN A 190 -2.47 -13.17 14.89
CA ASN A 190 -3.84 -12.66 14.75
C ASN A 190 -3.91 -11.38 13.90
N GLU A 191 -3.15 -11.29 12.82
CA GLU A 191 -3.19 -10.15 11.92
C GLU A 191 -3.62 -10.57 10.51
N SER A 192 -4.31 -9.67 9.78
CA SER A 192 -4.61 -9.84 8.35
C SER A 192 -3.94 -8.73 7.53
N TYR A 193 -3.45 -9.07 6.35
CA TYR A 193 -2.94 -8.12 5.38
C TYR A 193 -3.34 -8.55 3.97
N GLU A 194 -4.02 -7.68 3.25
CA GLU A 194 -4.56 -7.94 1.92
C GLU A 194 -4.42 -6.69 1.08
N ALA A 195 -4.10 -6.85 -0.20
CA ALA A 195 -4.13 -5.76 -1.16
C ALA A 195 -4.97 -6.12 -2.39
N TRP A 196 -5.60 -5.12 -2.98
CA TRP A 196 -6.28 -5.24 -4.27
C TRP A 196 -5.67 -4.31 -5.29
N LEU A 197 -5.41 -4.83 -6.48
CA LEU A 197 -4.96 -4.04 -7.62
C LEU A 197 -6.13 -3.83 -8.57
N ILE A 198 -6.41 -2.57 -8.91
CA ILE A 198 -7.44 -2.16 -9.86
C ILE A 198 -6.76 -1.51 -11.08
N THR A 199 -6.99 -2.06 -12.27
CA THR A 199 -6.28 -1.70 -13.52
C THR A 199 -7.22 -1.52 -14.72
N TYR A 200 -6.68 -1.04 -15.85
CA TYR A 200 -7.38 -1.03 -17.15
C TYR A 200 -7.56 -2.44 -17.69
N ASP A 201 -8.76 -2.79 -18.17
CA ASP A 201 -9.02 -3.84 -19.18
C ASP A 201 -8.03 -5.03 -19.16
N ASP A 202 -7.84 -5.66 -18.00
CA ASP A 202 -6.90 -6.77 -17.74
C ASP A 202 -5.40 -6.57 -17.99
N LYS A 203 -4.98 -5.33 -18.25
CA LYS A 203 -3.57 -4.98 -18.35
C LYS A 203 -3.00 -4.79 -16.95
N LEU A 204 -1.78 -5.27 -16.73
CA LEU A 204 -1.05 -5.06 -15.48
C LEU A 204 -0.01 -3.94 -15.65
N PRO A 205 0.19 -3.09 -14.62
CA PRO A 205 1.24 -2.06 -14.60
C PRO A 205 2.66 -2.66 -14.46
N TYR A 206 2.75 -3.98 -14.37
CA TYR A 206 3.99 -4.75 -14.34
C TYR A 206 3.89 -5.94 -15.29
N MET A 207 5.03 -6.55 -15.59
CA MET A 207 5.14 -7.79 -16.35
C MET A 207 6.21 -8.69 -15.73
N PRO A 208 6.13 -10.03 -15.91
CA PRO A 208 7.16 -10.93 -15.43
C PRO A 208 8.53 -10.61 -16.01
N VAL A 209 9.57 -10.77 -15.20
CA VAL A 209 10.95 -10.85 -15.69
C VAL A 209 11.18 -12.26 -16.21
N SER A 210 11.70 -12.38 -17.42
CA SER A 210 12.06 -13.69 -17.95
C SER A 210 13.29 -14.26 -17.23
N ARG A 211 13.40 -15.60 -17.21
CA ARG A 211 14.59 -16.29 -16.68
C ARG A 211 15.88 -15.76 -17.31
N LYS A 212 15.88 -15.53 -18.62
CA LYS A 212 17.03 -14.98 -19.36
C LYS A 212 17.45 -13.61 -18.84
N GLU A 213 16.50 -12.68 -18.73
CA GLU A 213 16.76 -11.32 -18.27
C GLU A 213 17.34 -11.32 -16.86
N TYR A 214 16.75 -12.09 -15.95
CA TYR A 214 17.25 -12.21 -14.57
C TYR A 214 18.68 -12.77 -14.52
N LEU A 215 18.96 -13.85 -15.25
CA LEU A 215 20.28 -14.49 -15.26
C LEU A 215 21.36 -13.57 -15.83
N LEU A 216 21.08 -12.87 -16.93
CA LEU A 216 22.04 -11.95 -17.52
C LEU A 216 22.33 -10.78 -16.59
N TRP A 217 21.30 -10.23 -15.93
CA TRP A 217 21.45 -9.19 -14.92
C TRP A 217 22.29 -9.68 -13.73
N LEU A 218 21.99 -10.87 -13.19
CA LEU A 218 22.68 -11.39 -12.02
C LEU A 218 24.13 -11.73 -12.35
N GLN A 219 24.38 -12.30 -13.53
CA GLN A 219 25.72 -12.58 -14.01
C GLN A 219 26.57 -11.30 -14.09
N LYS A 220 26.00 -10.20 -14.62
CA LYS A 220 26.70 -8.90 -14.67
C LYS A 220 27.06 -8.42 -13.25
N LYS A 221 26.08 -8.41 -12.34
CA LYS A 221 26.27 -7.98 -10.95
C LYS A 221 27.33 -8.80 -10.21
N LEU A 222 27.30 -10.13 -10.35
CA LEU A 222 28.29 -11.01 -9.74
C LEU A 222 29.69 -10.80 -10.32
N LYS A 223 29.81 -10.64 -11.65
CA LYS A 223 31.09 -10.31 -12.29
C LYS A 223 31.67 -8.99 -11.78
N GLU A 224 30.82 -7.99 -11.52
CA GLU A 224 31.26 -6.72 -10.93
C GLU A 224 31.79 -6.89 -9.50
N LYS A 225 31.12 -7.67 -8.65
CA LYS A 225 31.62 -8.01 -7.29
C LYS A 225 32.97 -8.71 -7.33
N VAL A 226 33.12 -9.70 -8.22
CA VAL A 226 34.38 -10.45 -8.40
C VAL A 226 35.54 -9.54 -8.83
N LYS A 227 35.28 -8.48 -9.60
CA LYS A 227 36.31 -7.50 -10.00
C LYS A 227 36.79 -6.64 -8.83
N GLN A 228 36.00 -6.50 -7.77
CA GLN A 228 36.30 -5.59 -6.65
C GLN A 228 37.14 -6.25 -5.55
N ASN A 229 37.12 -7.59 -5.41
CA ASN A 229 37.83 -8.31 -4.34
C ASN A 229 38.07 -9.79 -4.71
N GLU A 230 39.27 -10.33 -4.45
CA GLU A 230 39.58 -11.76 -4.68
C GLU A 230 38.76 -12.72 -3.81
N VAL A 231 38.36 -12.33 -2.59
CA VAL A 231 37.49 -13.15 -1.72
C VAL A 231 36.11 -13.36 -2.34
N GLU A 232 35.59 -12.33 -3.02
CA GLU A 232 34.33 -12.41 -3.76
C GLU A 232 34.43 -13.36 -4.96
N LYS A 233 35.64 -13.57 -5.52
CA LYS A 233 35.86 -14.52 -6.62
C LYS A 233 35.55 -15.94 -6.19
N GLU A 234 36.13 -16.40 -5.09
CA GLU A 234 35.93 -17.76 -4.61
C GLU A 234 34.47 -18.01 -4.26
N TYR A 235 33.85 -17.10 -3.51
CA TYR A 235 32.45 -17.20 -3.09
C TYR A 235 31.47 -17.19 -4.28
N ASN A 236 31.66 -16.31 -5.27
CA ASN A 236 30.69 -16.14 -6.36
C ASN A 236 30.90 -17.04 -7.58
N SER A 237 32.07 -17.68 -7.73
CA SER A 237 32.40 -18.52 -8.89
C SER A 237 31.41 -19.68 -9.13
N PRO A 238 30.97 -20.43 -8.11
CA PRO A 238 29.99 -21.50 -8.29
C PRO A 238 28.67 -21.00 -8.91
N TYR A 239 28.19 -19.84 -8.45
CA TYR A 239 26.94 -19.26 -8.94
C TYR A 239 27.09 -18.72 -10.37
N LEU A 240 28.24 -18.10 -10.71
CA LEU A 240 28.53 -17.68 -12.07
C LEU A 240 28.56 -18.88 -13.05
N ASN A 241 29.14 -20.01 -12.62
CA ASN A 241 29.15 -21.24 -13.41
C ASN A 241 27.75 -21.82 -13.57
N ASN A 242 26.94 -21.83 -12.51
CA ASN A 242 25.54 -22.27 -12.58
C ASN A 242 24.72 -21.41 -13.56
N ILE A 243 24.89 -20.09 -13.53
CA ILE A 243 24.22 -19.20 -14.47
C ILE A 243 24.65 -19.50 -15.91
N ALA A 244 25.96 -19.61 -16.17
CA ALA A 244 26.48 -19.90 -17.50
C ALA A 244 25.96 -21.24 -18.04
N ARG A 245 25.97 -22.28 -17.19
CA ARG A 245 25.43 -23.60 -17.50
C ARG A 245 23.93 -23.54 -17.83
N TYR A 246 23.13 -22.88 -16.98
CA TYR A 246 21.68 -22.77 -17.23
C TYR A 246 21.39 -22.05 -18.54
N LEU A 247 22.10 -20.97 -18.85
CA LEU A 247 21.96 -20.24 -20.11
C LEU A 247 22.34 -21.08 -21.34
N SER A 248 23.31 -21.99 -21.23
CA SER A 248 23.73 -22.85 -22.35
C SER A 248 22.87 -24.10 -22.54
N GLU A 249 22.32 -24.65 -21.45
CA GLU A 249 21.58 -25.92 -21.47
C GLU A 249 20.08 -25.75 -21.82
N ASN A 250 19.53 -24.53 -21.72
CA ASN A 250 18.10 -24.28 -21.90
C ASN A 250 17.82 -23.49 -23.19
N ASN A 251 16.72 -23.82 -23.87
CA ASN A 251 16.28 -23.15 -25.10
C ASN A 251 15.58 -21.81 -24.81
N GLU A 252 15.29 -21.03 -25.87
CA GLU A 252 14.64 -19.72 -25.73
C GLU A 252 13.24 -19.82 -25.11
N GLU A 253 12.48 -20.87 -25.42
CA GLU A 253 11.18 -21.12 -24.81
C GLU A 253 11.29 -21.19 -23.28
N THR A 254 12.22 -21.99 -22.76
CA THR A 254 12.47 -22.14 -21.32
C THR A 254 12.99 -20.85 -20.72
N LEU A 255 13.91 -20.17 -21.41
CA LEU A 255 14.52 -18.93 -20.96
C LEU A 255 13.55 -17.72 -20.98
N SER A 256 12.49 -17.80 -21.78
CA SER A 256 11.43 -16.78 -21.85
C SER A 256 10.38 -16.92 -20.73
N GLN A 257 10.34 -18.06 -20.04
CA GLN A 257 9.41 -18.28 -18.93
C GLN A 257 9.66 -17.29 -17.77
N PRO A 258 8.64 -17.01 -16.94
CA PRO A 258 8.80 -16.18 -15.75
C PRO A 258 9.86 -16.70 -14.76
N ALA A 259 10.56 -15.76 -14.13
CA ALA A 259 11.56 -16.04 -13.10
C ALA A 259 10.90 -16.12 -11.70
N TYR A 260 10.78 -17.34 -11.18
CA TYR A 260 10.47 -17.60 -9.77
C TYR A 260 11.77 -17.98 -9.05
N VAL A 261 12.14 -17.23 -8.02
CA VAL A 261 13.40 -17.43 -7.29
C VAL A 261 13.17 -17.63 -5.81
N ASP A 262 14.16 -18.18 -5.11
CA ASP A 262 14.15 -18.21 -3.65
C ASP A 262 14.36 -16.79 -3.10
N PHE A 263 13.61 -16.43 -2.05
CA PHE A 263 13.70 -15.12 -1.41
C PHE A 263 15.10 -14.83 -0.83
N HIS A 264 15.77 -15.85 -0.29
CA HIS A 264 17.13 -15.76 0.28
C HIS A 264 18.20 -15.64 -0.79
N GLU A 265 17.94 -16.11 -2.01
CA GLU A 265 18.86 -16.02 -3.14
C GLU A 265 18.70 -14.73 -3.96
N LYS A 266 17.51 -14.11 -3.87
CA LYS A 266 17.16 -12.88 -4.59
C LYS A 266 18.30 -11.87 -4.51
N ASN A 267 18.73 -11.37 -5.67
CA ASN A 267 19.78 -10.34 -5.80
C ASN A 267 21.20 -10.76 -5.37
N ALA A 268 21.41 -11.98 -4.90
CA ALA A 268 22.65 -12.39 -4.23
C ALA A 268 23.34 -13.56 -4.93
N ILE A 269 22.64 -14.66 -5.19
CA ILE A 269 23.18 -15.91 -5.74
C ILE A 269 22.16 -16.61 -6.65
N PHE A 270 22.55 -17.71 -7.30
CA PHE A 270 21.63 -18.52 -8.11
C PHE A 270 21.95 -20.00 -8.00
N THR A 271 21.02 -20.77 -7.45
CA THR A 271 21.08 -22.25 -7.44
C THR A 271 20.08 -22.88 -8.41
N GLY A 272 19.01 -22.17 -8.76
CA GLY A 272 18.02 -22.61 -9.74
C GLY A 272 16.77 -21.72 -9.74
N PHE A 273 15.87 -21.99 -10.68
CA PHE A 273 14.52 -21.43 -10.65
C PHE A 273 13.57 -22.38 -9.94
N LEU A 274 12.66 -21.82 -9.17
CA LEU A 274 11.56 -22.55 -8.55
C LEU A 274 10.39 -22.66 -9.53
N LYS A 275 9.44 -23.55 -9.25
CA LYS A 275 8.19 -23.59 -10.02
C LYS A 275 7.29 -22.41 -9.64
N GLU A 276 6.29 -22.20 -10.48
CA GLU A 276 5.19 -21.29 -10.16
C GLU A 276 4.61 -21.64 -8.78
N ASN A 277 4.36 -20.61 -7.97
CA ASN A 277 3.89 -20.70 -6.58
C ASN A 277 4.86 -21.33 -5.55
N GLU A 278 6.02 -21.85 -5.96
CA GLU A 278 7.05 -22.35 -5.04
C GLU A 278 8.06 -21.25 -4.65
N GLY A 279 8.19 -20.20 -5.47
CA GLY A 279 9.11 -19.07 -5.25
C GLY A 279 8.45 -17.70 -5.34
N ILE A 280 9.27 -16.65 -5.19
CA ILE A 280 8.84 -15.27 -5.42
C ILE A 280 8.94 -14.92 -6.91
N LEU A 281 7.85 -14.38 -7.47
CA LEU A 281 7.82 -13.94 -8.86
C LEU A 281 8.56 -12.61 -9.00
N LEU A 282 9.55 -12.58 -9.89
CA LEU A 282 10.22 -11.34 -10.28
C LEU A 282 9.43 -10.63 -11.38
N VAL A 283 9.21 -9.34 -11.20
CA VAL A 283 8.47 -8.48 -12.12
C VAL A 283 9.23 -7.21 -12.43
N LYS A 284 8.95 -6.62 -13.58
CA LYS A 284 9.42 -5.29 -13.99
C LYS A 284 8.22 -4.44 -14.38
N LEU A 285 8.40 -3.13 -14.45
CA LEU A 285 7.34 -2.23 -14.90
C LEU A 285 6.93 -2.52 -16.34
N ASN A 286 5.63 -2.39 -16.60
CA ASN A 286 5.09 -2.38 -17.96
C ASN A 286 4.91 -0.93 -18.41
N LEU A 287 5.89 -0.37 -19.11
CA LEU A 287 5.83 1.06 -19.52
C LEU A 287 4.72 1.35 -20.52
N ASP A 288 4.29 0.35 -21.28
CA ASP A 288 3.21 0.45 -22.25
C ASP A 288 1.83 0.51 -21.58
N TYR A 289 1.75 0.19 -20.28
CA TYR A 289 0.55 0.38 -19.47
C TYR A 289 0.22 1.86 -19.28
N TYR A 290 1.24 2.72 -19.18
CA TYR A 290 1.06 4.10 -18.76
C TYR A 290 0.70 5.01 -19.94
N ASN A 291 -0.45 5.68 -19.85
CA ASN A 291 -0.80 6.71 -20.82
C ASN A 291 -0.04 8.02 -20.53
N ARG A 292 1.10 8.20 -21.19
CA ARG A 292 1.98 9.38 -21.07
C ARG A 292 1.37 10.70 -21.58
N LYS A 293 0.19 10.66 -22.20
CA LYS A 293 -0.54 11.87 -22.62
C LYS A 293 -1.34 12.50 -21.48
N LEU A 294 -1.58 11.74 -20.41
CA LEU A 294 -2.25 12.23 -19.21
C LEU A 294 -1.25 12.95 -18.31
N SER A 295 -1.75 13.85 -17.47
CA SER A 295 -0.94 14.44 -16.41
C SER A 295 -0.47 13.38 -15.41
N GLN A 296 0.67 13.62 -14.75
CA GLN A 296 1.25 12.70 -13.79
C GLN A 296 0.33 12.42 -12.59
N SER A 297 -0.61 13.32 -12.28
CA SER A 297 -1.60 13.12 -11.23
C SER A 297 -2.76 12.22 -11.65
N ALA A 298 -2.92 11.89 -12.93
CA ALA A 298 -4.02 11.05 -13.39
C ALA A 298 -3.87 9.63 -12.82
N PRO A 299 -4.95 9.03 -12.29
CA PRO A 299 -4.93 7.66 -11.81
C PRO A 299 -4.79 6.69 -12.98
N GLN A 300 -3.69 5.96 -13.04
CA GLN A 300 -3.45 4.91 -14.04
C GLN A 300 -3.78 3.53 -13.49
N PHE A 301 -3.65 3.33 -12.17
CA PHE A 301 -4.09 2.16 -11.44
C PHE A 301 -4.29 2.54 -9.95
N PHE A 302 -4.97 1.67 -9.21
CA PHE A 302 -5.09 1.78 -7.76
C PHE A 302 -4.60 0.52 -7.07
N VAL A 303 -3.99 0.69 -5.90
CA VAL A 303 -3.78 -0.42 -4.95
C VAL A 303 -4.53 -0.10 -3.66
N VAL A 304 -5.50 -0.93 -3.30
CA VAL A 304 -6.22 -0.80 -2.02
C VAL A 304 -5.61 -1.77 -1.04
N GLU A 305 -4.96 -1.26 -0.02
CA GLU A 305 -4.37 -2.04 1.06
C GLU A 305 -5.31 -2.05 2.27
N THR A 306 -5.44 -3.21 2.89
CA THR A 306 -6.10 -3.34 4.18
C THR A 306 -5.25 -4.16 5.12
N ARG A 307 -5.09 -3.67 6.34
CA ARG A 307 -4.39 -4.37 7.42
C ARG A 307 -5.25 -4.35 8.67
N CYS A 308 -5.25 -5.46 9.42
CA CYS A 308 -5.81 -5.52 10.76
C CYS A 308 -4.82 -6.18 11.70
N ARG A 309 -4.34 -5.44 12.71
CA ARG A 309 -3.30 -5.90 13.65
C ARG A 309 -3.82 -6.81 14.78
N ARG A 310 -5.13 -6.90 14.94
CA ARG A 310 -5.80 -7.46 16.12
C ARG A 310 -7.13 -8.12 15.72
N LEU A 311 -7.07 -9.18 14.91
CA LEU A 311 -8.25 -9.90 14.42
C LEU A 311 -9.11 -10.49 15.56
N GLU A 312 -8.52 -10.75 16.71
CA GLU A 312 -9.22 -11.17 17.93
C GLU A 312 -10.18 -10.09 18.46
N MET A 313 -9.91 -8.82 18.15
CA MET A 313 -10.74 -7.70 18.58
C MET A 313 -11.88 -7.47 17.59
N GLU A 314 -13.08 -7.89 17.97
CA GLU A 314 -14.29 -7.82 17.14
C GLU A 314 -14.53 -6.44 16.51
N VAL A 315 -14.38 -5.35 17.27
CA VAL A 315 -14.55 -3.99 16.75
C VAL A 315 -13.62 -3.71 15.58
N LEU A 316 -12.34 -4.11 15.65
CA LEU A 316 -11.36 -3.86 14.58
C LEU A 316 -11.55 -4.79 13.38
N ARG A 317 -11.90 -6.07 13.64
CA ARG A 317 -12.23 -7.03 12.59
C ARG A 317 -13.48 -6.63 11.81
N ASN A 318 -14.54 -6.20 12.49
CA ASN A 318 -15.77 -5.73 11.86
C ASN A 318 -15.50 -4.44 11.09
N ALA A 319 -14.74 -3.50 11.68
CA ALA A 319 -14.35 -2.26 11.02
C ALA A 319 -13.65 -2.48 9.68
N ILE A 320 -12.62 -3.35 9.63
CA ILE A 320 -11.91 -3.58 8.37
C ILE A 320 -12.78 -4.34 7.37
N THR A 321 -13.62 -5.28 7.85
CA THR A 321 -14.55 -6.03 7.01
C THR A 321 -15.58 -5.11 6.36
N ASP A 322 -16.14 -4.17 7.12
CA ASP A 322 -17.14 -3.23 6.61
C ASP A 322 -16.51 -2.12 5.80
N ALA A 323 -15.29 -1.68 6.13
CA ALA A 323 -14.51 -0.77 5.29
C ALA A 323 -14.23 -1.37 3.90
N ARG A 324 -13.88 -2.66 3.84
CA ARG A 324 -13.71 -3.41 2.59
C ARG A 324 -14.99 -3.42 1.75
N LYS A 325 -16.15 -3.69 2.36
CA LYS A 325 -17.46 -3.64 1.67
C LYS A 325 -17.83 -2.24 1.20
N ALA A 326 -17.43 -1.22 1.96
CA ALA A 326 -17.68 0.18 1.63
C ALA A 326 -16.76 0.70 0.50
N MET A 327 -15.85 -0.13 -0.03
CA MET A 327 -15.01 0.27 -1.15
C MET A 327 -15.76 0.22 -2.47
N ASP A 328 -15.84 1.38 -3.12
CA ASP A 328 -16.51 1.54 -4.41
C ASP A 328 -15.53 1.23 -5.55
N ILE A 329 -15.38 -0.05 -5.86
CA ILE A 329 -14.49 -0.53 -6.93
C ILE A 329 -14.92 0.02 -8.30
N ASP A 330 -16.23 0.18 -8.54
CA ASP A 330 -16.75 0.72 -9.80
C ASP A 330 -16.35 2.18 -9.98
N MET A 331 -16.41 2.99 -8.91
CA MET A 331 -15.91 4.35 -8.92
C MET A 331 -14.40 4.39 -9.21
N LEU A 332 -13.60 3.54 -8.56
CA LEU A 332 -12.16 3.48 -8.82
C LEU A 332 -11.89 3.13 -10.29
N LYS A 333 -12.56 2.11 -10.83
CA LYS A 333 -12.47 1.75 -12.25
C LYS A 333 -12.88 2.91 -13.16
N ALA A 334 -13.96 3.61 -12.82
CA ALA A 334 -14.44 4.75 -13.60
C ALA A 334 -13.48 5.95 -13.59
N MET A 335 -12.55 6.03 -12.63
CA MET A 335 -11.53 7.08 -12.56
C MET A 335 -10.29 6.80 -13.41
N LEU A 336 -9.99 5.52 -13.69
CA LEU A 336 -8.79 5.13 -14.40
C LEU A 336 -8.65 5.85 -15.75
N GLY A 337 -7.47 6.39 -16.02
CA GLY A 337 -7.10 6.96 -17.33
C GLY A 337 -7.78 8.26 -17.69
N LYS A 338 -8.28 8.97 -16.68
CA LYS A 338 -8.95 10.25 -16.85
C LYS A 338 -8.21 11.35 -16.11
N GLU A 339 -8.23 12.56 -16.67
CA GLU A 339 -7.78 13.74 -15.95
C GLU A 339 -8.62 13.94 -14.68
N VAL A 340 -7.97 14.37 -13.60
CA VAL A 340 -8.68 14.66 -12.36
C VAL A 340 -9.71 15.78 -12.61
N GLY A 341 -10.97 15.50 -12.29
CA GLY A 341 -12.10 16.41 -12.55
C GLY A 341 -12.89 16.10 -13.82
N ALA A 342 -12.43 15.18 -14.69
CA ALA A 342 -13.18 14.74 -15.86
C ALA A 342 -14.24 13.67 -15.55
N VAL A 343 -14.25 13.13 -14.33
CA VAL A 343 -15.27 12.17 -13.87
C VAL A 343 -16.42 12.96 -13.25
N PRO A 344 -17.65 12.90 -13.82
CA PRO A 344 -18.79 13.54 -13.20
C PRO A 344 -19.00 13.00 -11.78
N PRO A 345 -19.44 13.82 -10.81
CA PRO A 345 -19.81 13.32 -9.50
C PRO A 345 -20.85 12.21 -9.68
N ALA A 346 -20.56 11.01 -9.15
CA ALA A 346 -21.49 9.90 -9.17
C ALA A 346 -22.81 10.35 -8.52
N LYS A 347 -23.92 10.19 -9.26
CA LYS A 347 -25.26 10.54 -8.79
C LYS A 347 -25.63 9.81 -7.50
#